data_AF-A0A1G4HZ38-F1
#
_entry.id   AF-A0A1G4HZ38-F1
#
_cell.length_a   1.000
_cell.length_b   1.000
_cell.length_c   1.000
_cell.angle_alpha   90.00
_cell.angle_beta   90.00
_cell.angle_gamma   90.00
#
_symmetry.space_group_name_H-M   'P 1'
#
loop_
_entity.id
_entity.type
_entity.pdbx_description
1 polymer ?
#
loop_
_entity_poly.entity_id
_entity_poly.type
_entity_poly.pdbx_seq_one_letter_code
_entity_poly.pdbx_strand_id
1 'polypeptide(L)'
;MTVRTGGQDRKASCGDTATNNAGAKAGKSLAQDALCLCGKDTVQTTTDACSVLGKYNMAVTENQGVNSKADWQKLKAACAEAATTTDGSPEGIATAIAAFTREIAATKSDAKKINVLGQLAGDGGTGCDGGVDGTNGGACVYYGTSEGTGGISKIEWLNKMVSAAQKN
;
A
#
# COMPACT_ATOMS: atom_id res chain seq x y z
N MET A 1 13.42 4.49 5.12
CA MET A 1 12.05 4.48 4.58
C MET A 1 11.33 5.67 5.18
N THR A 2 10.70 6.49 4.36
CA THR A 2 10.04 7.72 4.79
C THR A 2 8.70 7.82 4.08
N VAL A 3 7.62 7.87 4.86
CA VAL A 3 6.29 8.25 4.39
C VAL A 3 6.02 9.67 4.88
N ARG A 4 5.23 10.43 4.13
CA ARG A 4 4.77 11.75 4.53
C ARG A 4 3.25 11.65 4.65
N THR A 5 2.66 12.01 5.79
CA THR A 5 1.23 11.80 6.08
C THR A 5 0.34 13.04 5.96
N GLY A 6 0.88 14.22 5.65
CA GLY A 6 0.00 15.34 5.26
C GLY A 6 -0.79 14.94 4.02
N GLY A 7 -2.11 15.13 3.96
CA GLY A 7 -2.96 14.57 2.89
C GLY A 7 -2.45 14.83 1.46
N GLN A 8 -1.83 16.01 1.23
CA GLN A 8 -1.16 16.34 -0.03
C GLN A 8 0.18 15.64 -0.24
N ASP A 9 0.97 15.41 0.82
CA ASP A 9 2.25 14.71 0.77
C ASP A 9 2.10 13.17 0.73
N ARG A 10 1.01 12.64 1.32
CA ARG A 10 0.73 11.20 1.36
C ARG A 10 0.28 10.71 0.01
N LYS A 11 -0.68 11.35 -0.64
CA LYS A 11 -1.04 11.00 -2.01
C LYS A 11 0.10 11.25 -3.01
N ALA A 12 0.98 12.22 -2.77
CA ALA A 12 2.19 12.35 -3.58
C ALA A 12 3.14 11.14 -3.44
N SER A 13 3.17 10.50 -2.27
CA SER A 13 4.00 9.33 -1.99
C SER A 13 3.34 8.01 -2.39
N CYS A 14 2.05 7.85 -2.07
CA CYS A 14 1.26 6.63 -2.15
C CYS A 14 0.35 6.58 -3.39
N GLY A 15 0.06 7.73 -4.00
CA GLY A 15 -0.57 7.87 -5.32
C GLY A 15 -1.78 8.80 -5.35
N ASP A 16 -1.91 9.54 -6.44
CA ASP A 16 -2.98 10.52 -6.69
C ASP A 16 -3.80 10.06 -7.91
N THR A 17 -4.99 9.54 -7.61
CA THR A 17 -5.97 9.00 -8.55
C THR A 17 -6.71 10.07 -9.34
N ALA A 18 -6.68 11.35 -8.95
CA ALA A 18 -7.21 12.46 -9.76
C ALA A 18 -6.29 12.75 -10.94
N THR A 19 -4.97 12.60 -10.75
CA THR A 19 -3.97 12.86 -11.80
C THR A 19 -3.57 11.62 -12.60
N ASN A 20 -4.14 10.46 -12.26
CA ASN A 20 -3.77 9.15 -12.82
C ASN A 20 -2.30 8.72 -12.60
N ASN A 21 -1.55 9.46 -11.79
CA ASN A 21 -0.14 9.21 -11.56
C ASN A 21 0.08 8.28 -10.37
N ALA A 22 1.02 7.36 -10.53
CA ALA A 22 1.52 6.55 -9.43
C ALA A 22 2.14 7.44 -8.34
N GLY A 23 2.05 7.00 -7.09
CA GLY A 23 2.79 7.64 -6.01
C GLY A 23 4.29 7.55 -6.22
N ALA A 24 5.05 8.58 -5.84
CA ALA A 24 6.51 8.61 -6.01
C ALA A 24 7.23 7.42 -5.33
N LYS A 25 6.57 6.79 -4.35
CA LYS A 25 7.07 5.66 -3.58
C LYS A 25 6.26 4.38 -3.79
N ALA A 26 5.10 4.46 -4.44
CA ALA A 26 4.26 3.30 -4.76
C ALA A 26 5.04 2.27 -5.58
N GLY A 27 5.02 1.02 -5.15
CA GLY A 27 5.61 -0.11 -5.87
C GLY A 27 7.14 -0.20 -5.79
N LYS A 28 7.82 0.74 -5.12
CA LYS A 28 9.29 0.70 -4.94
C LYS A 28 9.73 -0.39 -3.96
N SER A 29 8.94 -0.63 -2.92
CA SER A 29 9.18 -1.72 -1.96
C SER A 29 7.89 -2.13 -1.28
N LEU A 30 7.76 -3.41 -0.93
CA LEU A 30 6.61 -3.91 -0.17
C LEU A 30 6.44 -3.20 1.17
N ALA A 31 7.55 -2.83 1.82
CA ALA A 31 7.53 -2.10 3.09
C ALA A 31 6.89 -0.72 2.97
N GLN A 32 7.16 -0.03 1.87
CA GLN A 32 6.58 1.27 1.60
C GLN A 32 5.09 1.17 1.29
N ASP A 33 4.70 0.20 0.47
CA ASP A 33 3.31 -0.05 0.14
C ASP A 33 2.51 -0.42 1.40
N ALA A 34 3.08 -1.26 2.28
CA ALA A 34 2.50 -1.59 3.56
C ALA A 34 2.29 -0.35 4.45
N LEU A 35 3.24 0.60 4.48
CA LEU A 35 3.04 1.84 5.23
C LEU A 35 1.99 2.76 4.60
N CYS A 36 1.86 2.79 3.28
CA CYS A 36 0.80 3.53 2.62
C CYS A 36 -0.59 2.97 2.95
N LEU A 37 -0.71 1.65 3.16
CA LEU A 37 -1.95 1.01 3.61
C LEU A 37 -2.20 1.20 5.10
N CYS A 38 -1.18 1.00 5.92
CA CYS A 38 -1.33 0.77 7.35
C CYS A 38 -0.95 1.99 8.21
N GLY A 39 -0.21 2.95 7.63
CA GLY A 39 0.21 4.16 8.31
C GLY A 39 -0.98 5.04 8.68
N LYS A 40 -0.93 5.60 9.89
CA LYS A 40 -1.88 6.59 10.38
C LYS A 40 -1.22 7.97 10.44
N ASP A 41 -2.02 9.02 10.44
CA ASP A 41 -1.53 10.37 10.73
C ASP A 41 -1.66 10.68 12.25
N THR A 42 -1.31 11.91 12.63
CA THR A 42 -1.35 12.38 14.02
C THR A 42 -2.77 12.62 14.55
N VAL A 43 -3.78 12.71 13.70
CA VAL A 43 -5.18 12.99 14.05
C VAL A 43 -6.07 11.74 14.03
N GLN A 44 -5.64 10.67 13.36
CA GLN A 44 -6.34 9.37 13.40
C GLN A 44 -6.21 8.69 14.77
N THR A 45 -7.37 8.43 15.39
CA THR A 45 -7.53 7.77 16.69
C THR A 45 -7.73 6.26 16.59
N THR A 46 -8.00 5.73 15.39
CA THR A 46 -8.24 4.30 15.13
C THR A 46 -7.04 3.63 14.48
N THR A 47 -6.73 2.38 14.85
CA THR A 47 -5.59 1.60 14.33
C THR A 47 -5.97 0.53 13.30
N ASP A 48 -7.21 0.56 12.81
CA ASP A 48 -7.84 -0.63 12.24
C ASP A 48 -7.67 -0.77 10.72
N ALA A 49 -7.01 0.17 10.05
CA ALA A 49 -6.75 0.10 8.60
C ALA A 49 -6.05 -1.21 8.19
N CYS A 50 -5.22 -1.75 9.09
CA CYS A 50 -4.65 -3.09 8.97
C CYS A 50 -4.95 -3.90 10.24
N SER A 51 -6.22 -3.96 10.64
CA SER A 51 -6.74 -4.52 11.91
C SER A 51 -6.24 -5.92 12.29
N VAL A 52 -5.80 -6.76 11.33
CA VAL A 52 -5.09 -8.02 11.60
C VAL A 52 -3.81 -7.79 12.45
N LEU A 53 -3.27 -6.57 12.40
CA LEU A 53 -2.12 -6.07 13.15
C LEU A 53 -2.51 -5.28 14.40
N GLY A 54 -3.79 -5.24 14.81
CA GLY A 54 -4.30 -4.42 15.91
C GLY A 54 -3.54 -4.59 17.23
N LYS A 55 -2.81 -5.70 17.39
CA LYS A 55 -1.84 -5.97 18.47
C LYS A 55 -0.66 -4.99 18.54
N TYR A 56 -0.26 -4.37 17.43
CA TYR A 56 1.02 -3.66 17.33
C TYR A 56 0.96 -2.14 17.50
N ASN A 57 -0.24 -1.57 17.67
CA ASN A 57 -0.48 -0.12 17.87
C ASN A 57 0.51 0.73 17.04
N MET A 58 0.33 0.73 15.72
CA MET A 58 1.23 1.42 14.80
C MET A 58 1.24 2.91 15.17
N ALA A 59 2.42 3.38 15.59
CA ALA A 59 2.58 4.68 16.22
C ALA A 59 3.20 5.62 15.20
N VAL A 60 2.50 5.80 14.09
CA VAL A 60 2.95 6.75 13.09
C VAL A 60 2.36 8.11 13.44
N THR A 61 2.99 8.82 14.38
CA THR A 61 2.88 10.29 14.45
C THR A 61 3.90 10.86 13.49
N GLU A 62 3.57 10.86 12.21
CA GLU A 62 4.43 11.40 11.16
C GLU A 62 4.28 12.93 11.11
N ASN A 63 5.23 13.61 11.72
CA ASN A 63 5.57 14.98 11.37
C ASN A 63 6.90 14.93 10.62
N GLN A 64 6.96 15.51 9.42
CA GLN A 64 8.12 15.60 8.50
C GLN A 64 9.39 14.80 8.93
N GLY A 65 9.58 13.60 8.37
CA GLY A 65 10.87 12.89 8.45
C GLY A 65 11.02 11.84 9.57
N VAL A 66 9.92 11.36 10.15
CA VAL A 66 10.00 10.24 11.11
C VAL A 66 10.43 8.96 10.38
N ASN A 67 11.40 8.25 10.97
CA ASN A 67 11.88 7.00 10.46
C ASN A 67 10.84 5.89 10.70
N SER A 68 9.99 5.63 9.70
CA SER A 68 8.96 4.59 9.72
C SER A 68 9.52 3.15 9.77
N LYS A 69 10.83 2.98 10.03
CA LYS A 69 11.48 1.67 10.24
C LYS A 69 10.88 0.93 11.44
N ALA A 70 10.55 1.62 12.53
CA ALA A 70 9.97 0.98 13.71
C ALA A 70 8.60 0.36 13.41
N ASP A 71 7.72 1.09 12.71
CA ASP A 71 6.40 0.57 12.31
C ASP A 71 6.50 -0.52 11.25
N TRP A 72 7.48 -0.44 10.35
CA TRP A 72 7.79 -1.57 9.48
C TRP A 72 8.27 -2.81 10.22
N GLN A 73 9.10 -2.68 11.26
CA GLN A 73 9.51 -3.84 12.05
C GLN A 73 8.30 -4.49 12.73
N LYS A 74 7.34 -3.69 13.22
CA LYS A 74 6.07 -4.20 13.77
C LYS A 74 5.25 -4.94 12.71
N LEU A 75 5.06 -4.33 11.54
CA LEU A 75 4.39 -4.94 10.39
C LEU A 75 5.06 -6.26 9.99
N LYS A 76 6.38 -6.26 9.87
CA LYS A 76 7.16 -7.45 9.52
C LYS A 76 7.01 -8.55 10.56
N ALA A 77 7.04 -8.20 11.85
CA ALA A 77 6.86 -9.17 12.94
C ALA A 77 5.48 -9.81 12.88
N ALA A 78 4.44 -9.01 12.66
CA ALA A 78 3.08 -9.51 12.52
C ALA A 78 2.90 -10.43 11.31
N CYS A 79 3.46 -10.05 10.15
CA CYS A 79 3.45 -10.90 8.97
C CYS A 79 4.21 -12.22 9.23
N ALA A 80 5.30 -12.19 10.00
CA ALA A 80 6.04 -13.39 10.36
C ALA A 80 5.25 -14.29 11.34
N GLU A 81 4.45 -13.73 12.25
CA GLU A 81 3.55 -14.50 13.12
C GLU A 81 2.43 -15.19 12.30
N ALA A 82 1.99 -14.57 11.20
CA ALA A 82 0.95 -15.12 10.32
C ALA A 82 1.49 -16.03 9.20
N ALA A 83 2.80 -16.01 8.93
CA ALA A 83 3.40 -16.74 7.83
C ALA A 83 3.46 -18.25 8.09
N THR A 84 3.22 -19.02 7.03
CA THR A 84 3.41 -20.47 7.03
C THR A 84 4.76 -20.85 6.42
N THR A 85 5.20 -22.09 6.66
CA THR A 85 6.46 -22.62 6.10
C THR A 85 6.45 -22.68 4.57
N THR A 86 5.27 -22.69 3.94
CA THR A 86 5.10 -22.76 2.48
C THR A 86 5.07 -21.38 1.80
N ASP A 87 4.91 -20.28 2.55
CA ASP A 87 4.73 -18.96 1.95
C ASP A 87 5.97 -18.45 1.21
N GLY A 88 7.16 -18.95 1.61
CA GLY A 88 8.44 -18.64 0.97
C GLY A 88 8.80 -19.56 -0.20
N SER A 89 8.00 -20.59 -0.51
CA SER A 89 8.27 -21.47 -1.64
C SER A 89 7.97 -20.77 -2.98
N PRO A 90 8.54 -21.24 -4.09
CA PRO A 90 8.19 -20.73 -5.43
C PRO A 90 6.67 -20.67 -5.68
N GLU A 91 5.94 -21.71 -5.26
CA GLU A 91 4.48 -21.82 -5.39
C GLU A 91 3.73 -20.85 -4.49
N GLY A 92 4.18 -20.68 -3.24
CA GLY A 92 3.63 -19.71 -2.30
C GLY A 92 3.77 -18.29 -2.82
N ILE A 93 4.96 -17.93 -3.31
CA ILE A 93 5.24 -16.62 -3.89
C ILE A 93 4.39 -16.41 -5.16
N ALA A 94 4.29 -17.40 -6.05
CA ALA A 94 3.45 -17.31 -7.25
C ALA A 94 1.96 -17.10 -6.91
N THR A 95 1.46 -17.79 -5.89
CA THR A 95 0.08 -17.64 -5.40
C THR A 95 -0.16 -16.23 -4.85
N ALA A 96 0.78 -15.70 -4.06
CA ALA A 96 0.71 -14.34 -3.53
C ALA A 96 0.73 -13.28 -4.65
N ILE A 97 1.59 -13.45 -5.66
CA ILE A 97 1.63 -12.58 -6.85
C ILE A 97 0.29 -12.59 -7.58
N ALA A 98 -0.31 -13.76 -7.78
CA ALA A 98 -1.61 -13.88 -8.46
C ALA A 98 -2.73 -13.22 -7.65
N ALA A 99 -2.75 -13.40 -6.33
CA ALA A 99 -3.71 -12.75 -5.44
C ALA A 99 -3.57 -11.22 -5.50
N PHE A 100 -2.34 -10.71 -5.37
CA PHE A 100 -2.05 -9.29 -5.48
C PHE A 100 -2.49 -8.70 -6.82
N THR A 101 -2.17 -9.39 -7.92
CA THR A 101 -2.50 -8.94 -9.29
C THR A 101 -4.02 -8.81 -9.46
N ARG A 102 -4.79 -9.79 -8.96
CA ARG A 102 -6.27 -9.73 -8.99
C ARG A 102 -6.80 -8.58 -8.16
N GLU A 103 -6.25 -8.38 -6.97
CA GLU A 103 -6.69 -7.34 -6.04
C GLU A 103 -6.55 -5.94 -6.64
N ILE A 104 -5.40 -5.64 -7.25
CA ILE A 104 -5.16 -4.31 -7.85
C ILE A 104 -5.89 -4.13 -9.19
N ALA A 105 -6.25 -5.21 -9.87
CA ALA A 105 -7.04 -5.16 -11.10
C ALA A 105 -8.54 -4.96 -10.83
N ALA A 106 -9.00 -5.28 -9.61
CA ALA A 106 -10.38 -5.04 -9.21
C ALA A 106 -10.69 -3.54 -9.19
N THR A 107 -11.89 -3.18 -9.62
CA THR A 107 -12.37 -1.80 -9.54
C THR A 107 -12.59 -1.41 -8.09
N LYS A 108 -11.98 -0.30 -7.67
CA LYS A 108 -12.16 0.37 -6.38
C LYS A 108 -12.96 1.64 -6.59
N SER A 109 -13.63 2.13 -5.55
CA SER A 109 -14.44 3.38 -5.55
C SER A 109 -15.61 3.36 -6.54
N ASP A 110 -16.50 4.34 -6.42
CA ASP A 110 -17.66 4.53 -7.31
C ASP A 110 -17.24 4.88 -8.75
N ALA A 111 -16.08 5.53 -8.91
CA ALA A 111 -15.50 5.87 -10.21
C ALA A 111 -14.70 4.70 -10.85
N LYS A 112 -14.73 3.51 -10.25
CA LYS A 112 -14.12 2.27 -10.78
C LYS A 112 -12.61 2.40 -11.06
N LYS A 113 -11.87 3.06 -10.16
CA LYS A 113 -10.41 3.17 -10.20
C LYS A 113 -9.77 1.78 -10.13
N ILE A 114 -8.73 1.53 -10.92
CA ILE A 114 -7.94 0.29 -10.94
C ILE A 114 -6.49 0.59 -10.58
N ASN A 115 -5.64 -0.45 -10.50
CA ASN A 115 -4.25 -0.33 -10.05
C ASN A 115 -4.15 0.24 -8.63
N VAL A 116 -5.13 -0.08 -7.78
CA VAL A 116 -5.22 0.38 -6.39
C VAL A 116 -5.18 -0.83 -5.47
N LEU A 117 -4.23 -0.84 -4.55
CA LEU A 117 -4.22 -1.74 -3.40
C LEU A 117 -4.82 -1.02 -2.19
N GLY A 118 -5.69 -1.70 -1.44
CA GLY A 118 -6.35 -1.11 -0.27
C GLY A 118 -7.72 -0.52 -0.60
N GLN A 119 -8.14 0.47 0.19
CA GLN A 119 -9.49 1.02 0.15
C GLN A 119 -9.48 2.47 -0.32
N LEU A 120 -10.49 2.81 -1.11
CA LEU A 120 -10.85 4.18 -1.48
C LEU A 120 -12.32 4.40 -1.16
N ALA A 121 -12.64 5.55 -0.56
CA ALA A 121 -14.01 5.97 -0.30
C ALA A 121 -14.58 6.77 -1.49
N GLY A 122 -15.91 6.80 -1.61
CA GLY A 122 -16.64 7.59 -2.61
C GLY A 122 -16.14 7.37 -4.03
N ASP A 123 -15.90 8.45 -4.77
CA ASP A 123 -15.35 8.40 -6.14
C ASP A 123 -13.82 8.19 -6.20
N GLY A 124 -13.15 8.15 -5.05
CA GLY A 124 -11.70 7.98 -4.95
C GLY A 124 -10.90 9.17 -5.48
N GLY A 125 -11.49 10.35 -5.69
CA GLY A 125 -10.85 11.52 -6.31
C GLY A 125 -9.75 12.19 -5.47
N THR A 126 -9.70 11.95 -4.16
CA THR A 126 -8.64 12.52 -3.31
C THR A 126 -7.37 11.66 -3.31
N GLY A 127 -7.48 10.39 -3.71
CA GLY A 127 -6.36 9.45 -3.83
C GLY A 127 -5.95 8.84 -2.50
N CYS A 128 -4.72 8.33 -2.46
CA CYS A 128 -4.19 7.60 -1.30
C CYS A 128 -3.63 8.56 -0.25
N ASP A 129 -4.53 9.34 0.35
CA ASP A 129 -4.26 10.34 1.38
C ASP A 129 -4.41 9.79 2.81
N GLY A 130 -4.89 8.55 2.98
CA GLY A 130 -5.19 7.96 4.28
C GLY A 130 -6.52 8.40 4.91
N GLY A 131 -7.36 9.09 4.14
CA GLY A 131 -8.66 9.55 4.58
C GLY A 131 -9.62 8.40 4.89
N VAL A 132 -10.63 8.72 5.71
CA VAL A 132 -11.75 7.85 6.07
C VAL A 132 -13.00 8.24 5.28
N ASP A 133 -14.07 7.48 5.44
CA ASP A 133 -15.35 7.69 4.75
C ASP A 133 -15.78 9.17 4.71
N GLY A 134 -16.11 9.64 3.51
CA GLY A 134 -16.58 11.01 3.25
C GLY A 134 -15.53 11.97 2.66
N THR A 135 -14.24 11.61 2.57
CA THR A 135 -13.20 12.48 1.96
C THR A 135 -12.87 12.15 0.51
N ASN A 136 -13.53 11.16 -0.10
CA ASN A 136 -13.17 10.58 -1.41
C ASN A 136 -11.69 10.08 -1.49
N GLY A 137 -11.05 9.92 -0.34
CA GLY A 137 -9.68 9.46 -0.18
C GLY A 137 -9.63 8.05 0.39
N GLY A 138 -8.46 7.60 0.81
CA GLY A 138 -8.35 6.27 1.40
C GLY A 138 -6.96 5.82 1.80
N ALA A 139 -6.96 4.80 2.65
CA ALA A 139 -5.77 4.00 3.00
C ALA A 139 -5.45 3.03 1.85
N CYS A 140 -4.64 3.51 0.90
CA CYS A 140 -4.33 2.77 -0.31
C CYS A 140 -2.91 3.01 -0.84
N VAL A 141 -2.56 2.23 -1.85
CA VAL A 141 -1.45 2.50 -2.77
C VAL A 141 -2.02 2.52 -4.18
N TYR A 142 -1.76 3.59 -4.92
CA TYR A 142 -2.13 3.71 -6.31
C TYR A 142 -0.89 3.65 -7.21
N TYR A 143 -0.89 2.67 -8.11
CA TYR A 143 0.21 2.38 -9.03
C TYR A 143 0.08 3.08 -10.38
N GLY A 144 -0.85 4.04 -10.51
CA GLY A 144 -1.02 4.84 -11.72
C GLY A 144 -1.66 4.07 -12.87
N THR A 145 -2.21 4.84 -13.81
CA THR A 145 -2.70 4.35 -15.11
C THR A 145 -2.10 5.12 -16.28
N SER A 146 -1.35 6.20 -16.00
CA SER A 146 -0.60 6.96 -16.99
C SER A 146 0.32 6.05 -17.81
N GLU A 147 0.28 6.23 -19.13
CA GLU A 147 1.08 5.44 -20.06
C GLU A 147 2.58 5.58 -19.75
N GLY A 148 3.31 4.46 -19.77
CA GLY A 148 4.76 4.43 -19.52
C GLY A 148 5.19 4.56 -18.06
N THR A 149 4.36 5.10 -17.16
CA THR A 149 4.70 5.34 -15.75
C THR A 149 3.83 4.61 -14.75
N GLY A 150 2.65 4.14 -15.16
CA GLY A 150 1.71 3.41 -14.30
C GLY A 150 1.56 1.92 -14.63
N GLY A 151 0.84 1.23 -13.77
CA GLY A 151 0.43 -0.17 -13.94
C GLY A 151 1.37 -1.20 -13.31
N ILE A 152 0.92 -2.45 -13.34
CA ILE A 152 1.56 -3.57 -12.63
C ILE A 152 3.02 -3.79 -13.02
N SER A 153 3.39 -3.54 -14.28
CA SER A 153 4.76 -3.71 -14.77
C SER A 153 5.76 -2.74 -14.14
N LYS A 154 5.27 -1.65 -13.53
CA LYS A 154 6.08 -0.61 -12.87
C LYS A 154 6.29 -0.87 -11.38
N ILE A 155 5.71 -1.94 -10.84
CA ILE A 155 5.86 -2.34 -9.44
C ILE A 155 7.18 -3.12 -9.28
N GLU A 156 8.23 -2.44 -8.85
CA GLU A 156 9.59 -2.98 -8.74
C GLU A 156 9.69 -4.17 -7.79
N TRP A 157 9.02 -4.11 -6.63
CA TRP A 157 9.07 -5.24 -5.69
C TRP A 157 8.35 -6.47 -6.23
N LEU A 158 7.29 -6.28 -7.02
CA LEU A 158 6.55 -7.38 -7.63
C LEU A 158 7.41 -8.08 -8.69
N ASN A 159 8.11 -7.32 -9.52
CA ASN A 159 9.06 -7.88 -10.50
C ASN A 159 10.14 -8.74 -9.81
N LYS A 160 10.66 -8.30 -8.66
CA LYS A 160 11.60 -9.09 -7.86
C LYS A 160 10.98 -10.38 -7.32
N MET A 161 9.72 -10.34 -6.87
CA MET A 161 9.01 -11.53 -6.41
C MET A 161 8.75 -12.51 -7.55
N VAL A 162 8.39 -12.03 -8.74
CA VAL A 162 8.25 -12.87 -9.94
C VAL A 162 9.56 -13.60 -10.24
N SER A 163 10.69 -12.89 -10.22
CA SER A 163 12.00 -13.52 -10.40
C SER A 163 12.34 -14.52 -9.28
N ALA A 164 11.89 -14.28 -8.05
CA ALA A 164 12.10 -15.21 -6.94
C ALA A 164 11.25 -16.49 -7.08
N ALA A 165 10.00 -16.37 -7.53
CA ALA A 165 9.11 -17.51 -7.80
C ALA A 165 9.60 -18.40 -8.96
N GLN A 166 10.51 -17.90 -9.80
CA GLN A 166 11.07 -18.66 -10.93
C GLN A 166 12.39 -19.35 -10.59
N LYS A 167 12.98 -19.08 -9.42
CA LYS A 167 14.21 -19.75 -8.98
C LYS A 167 13.84 -21.05 -8.26
N ASN A 168 13.98 -22.16 -8.98
CA ASN A 168 14.03 -23.51 -8.43
C ASN A 168 15.43 -23.82 -7.92
#